data_AF-A0A2P6NWF8-F1
#
_entry.id   AF-A0A2P6NWF8-F1
#
_cell.length_a   1.000
_cell.length_b   1.000
_cell.length_c   1.000
_cell.angle_alpha   90.00
_cell.angle_beta   90.00
_cell.angle_gamma   90.00
#
_symmetry.space_group_name_H-M   'P 1'
#
loop_
_entity.id
_entity.type
_entity.pdbx_description
1 polymer ?
#
loop_
_entity_poly.entity_id
_entity_poly.type
_entity_poly.pdbx_seq_one_letter_code
_entity_poly.pdbx_strand_id
1 'polypeptide(L)'
;MITYIGLNTLISTTSLINHDTKLGSCKNQQYHCDWDPAPLRSKANCGVDTKENSSKMTRTIKIDVVSDIICPWCYVGQRQLNKAIQSFAGKAKFEVNWHPYYLDRSLPVEGINKFKYWYSRGSKASVDASFGPTTAAGEKVGIHFKYGGDVANTARSHQLVDFAKLKGKQDEVMQEIFADYHENEKNIGDIEVLTKAAERAGLNPQEMKEDPALIDKSMRHSKPTAGTVSPSSSSTTVTPSRELAMHPPSSTSSAIS
;
A
#
# COMPACT_ATOMS: atom_id res chain seq x y z
N MET A 1 -22.44 46.00 -7.47
CA MET A 1 -23.37 46.38 -8.57
C MET A 1 -23.13 45.34 -9.67
N ILE A 2 -24.09 44.52 -10.13
CA ILE A 2 -25.56 44.47 -10.02
C ILE A 2 -25.93 42.97 -9.82
N THR A 3 -26.51 42.48 -8.71
CA THR A 3 -27.94 42.37 -8.31
C THR A 3 -28.94 41.64 -9.25
N TYR A 4 -29.22 40.37 -8.91
CA TYR A 4 -30.44 39.55 -9.10
C TYR A 4 -30.38 38.48 -7.97
N ILE A 5 -31.38 38.08 -7.17
CA ILE A 5 -32.87 38.25 -7.09
C ILE A 5 -33.63 37.43 -8.14
N GLY A 6 -34.59 36.54 -7.81
CA GLY A 6 -34.96 35.96 -6.49
C GLY A 6 -36.25 35.11 -6.55
N LEU A 7 -36.53 34.36 -5.46
CA LEU A 7 -37.86 33.86 -4.98
C LEU A 7 -38.64 32.80 -5.82
N ASN A 8 -38.92 31.60 -5.26
CA ASN A 8 -40.16 31.15 -4.55
C ASN A 8 -41.13 30.32 -5.47
N THR A 9 -42.02 29.38 -5.07
CA THR A 9 -42.53 28.89 -3.75
C THR A 9 -42.95 27.39 -3.82
N LEU A 10 -43.30 26.83 -2.66
CA LEU A 10 -43.86 25.49 -2.35
C LEU A 10 -45.24 25.14 -2.96
N ILE A 11 -45.59 23.83 -2.94
CA ILE A 11 -46.88 23.13 -2.64
C ILE A 11 -46.53 21.62 -2.71
N SER A 12 -46.63 20.69 -1.75
CA SER A 12 -47.43 20.45 -0.52
C SER A 12 -48.88 19.98 -0.71
N THR A 13 -49.13 18.67 -0.62
CA THR A 13 -50.21 17.96 0.17
C THR A 13 -50.23 16.46 -0.20
N THR A 14 -49.93 15.50 0.67
CA THR A 14 -50.82 14.77 1.63
C THR A 14 -52.11 14.13 1.08
N SER A 15 -52.16 12.79 1.12
CA SER A 15 -53.26 11.96 1.69
C SER A 15 -52.71 10.51 1.88
N LEU A 16 -52.50 9.97 3.09
CA LEU A 16 -53.45 9.34 4.03
C LEU A 16 -54.20 8.13 3.42
N ILE A 17 -54.55 7.00 4.05
CA ILE A 17 -54.43 6.34 5.36
C ILE A 17 -55.16 4.98 5.17
N ASN A 18 -54.66 3.88 5.76
CA ASN A 18 -55.40 2.78 6.46
C ASN A 18 -54.59 1.47 6.38
N HIS A 19 -54.08 0.94 7.50
CA HIS A 19 -54.79 0.10 8.48
C HIS A 19 -55.41 -1.16 7.87
N ASP A 20 -54.79 -2.33 8.14
CA ASP A 20 -55.55 -3.40 8.78
C ASP A 20 -54.64 -4.41 9.52
N THR A 21 -54.97 -4.69 10.78
CA THR A 21 -54.38 -5.76 11.58
C THR A 21 -55.15 -7.06 11.36
N LYS A 22 -54.51 -8.17 10.98
CA LYS A 22 -55.09 -9.50 11.17
C LYS A 22 -54.14 -10.50 11.84
N LEU A 23 -54.64 -11.02 12.95
CA LEU A 23 -54.14 -12.19 13.65
C LEU A 23 -54.21 -13.44 12.75
N GLY A 24 -53.37 -14.41 13.07
CA GLY A 24 -53.07 -15.54 12.20
C GLY A 24 -54.16 -16.57 11.95
N SER A 25 -53.80 -17.56 11.13
CA SER A 25 -54.43 -18.88 11.09
C SER A 25 -53.48 -19.89 10.43
N CYS A 26 -52.62 -20.53 11.23
CA CYS A 26 -52.06 -21.82 10.82
C CYS A 26 -53.18 -22.86 10.83
N LYS A 27 -53.68 -23.23 9.65
CA LYS A 27 -54.49 -24.42 9.44
C LYS A 27 -54.11 -25.07 8.12
N ASN A 28 -53.53 -26.26 8.18
CA ASN A 28 -54.26 -27.52 7.92
C ASN A 28 -53.34 -28.59 7.32
N GLN A 29 -52.98 -29.61 8.09
CA GLN A 29 -53.06 -31.04 7.68
C GLN A 29 -52.63 -31.98 8.82
N GLN A 30 -53.57 -32.17 9.75
CA GLN A 30 -54.15 -33.48 10.06
C GLN A 30 -53.24 -34.71 9.92
N TYR A 31 -52.64 -35.11 11.05
CA TYR A 31 -52.24 -36.50 11.32
C TYR A 31 -53.07 -37.03 12.51
N HIS A 32 -53.34 -38.33 12.50
CA HIS A 32 -54.23 -38.99 13.47
C HIS A 32 -53.79 -38.78 14.93
N CYS A 33 -54.76 -38.65 15.82
CA CYS A 33 -54.56 -38.73 17.26
C CYS A 33 -55.42 -39.87 17.82
N ASP A 34 -54.81 -41.03 18.04
CA ASP A 34 -55.37 -41.99 18.99
C ASP A 34 -55.14 -41.48 20.41
N TRP A 35 -56.11 -41.77 21.27
CA TRP A 35 -56.29 -41.12 22.57
C TRP A 35 -55.78 -42.04 23.69
N ASP A 36 -54.76 -41.62 24.42
CA ASP A 36 -54.29 -42.32 25.62
C ASP A 36 -53.91 -41.30 26.72
N PRO A 37 -54.46 -41.39 27.94
CA PRO A 37 -54.27 -40.38 28.98
C PRO A 37 -52.94 -40.52 29.72
N ALA A 38 -52.29 -39.38 29.93
CA ALA A 38 -51.04 -39.19 30.69
C ALA A 38 -51.16 -39.56 32.20
N PRO A 39 -50.10 -39.48 33.04
CA PRO A 39 -48.75 -38.96 32.79
C PRO A 39 -47.57 -39.75 33.41
N LEU A 40 -46.31 -39.44 33.02
CA LEU A 40 -45.18 -39.25 33.97
C LEU A 40 -43.91 -38.66 33.30
N ARG A 41 -43.84 -37.33 33.30
CA ARG A 41 -42.66 -36.50 33.63
C ARG A 41 -41.24 -37.05 33.33
N SER A 42 -40.70 -36.67 32.17
CA SER A 42 -39.34 -36.11 32.13
C SER A 42 -39.27 -34.97 31.09
N LYS A 43 -38.61 -33.86 31.44
CA LYS A 43 -38.40 -32.75 30.49
C LYS A 43 -37.22 -33.12 29.61
N ALA A 44 -37.48 -33.66 28.42
CA ALA A 44 -36.51 -33.66 27.33
C ALA A 44 -36.23 -32.21 26.95
N ASN A 45 -35.18 -31.64 27.56
CA ASN A 45 -34.80 -30.26 27.35
C ASN A 45 -34.04 -30.17 26.03
N CYS A 46 -34.79 -30.16 24.91
CA CYS A 46 -34.28 -29.97 23.56
C CYS A 46 -33.81 -28.51 23.37
N GLY A 47 -32.82 -28.11 24.16
CA GLY A 47 -32.10 -26.87 23.97
C GLY A 47 -31.31 -26.97 22.67
N VAL A 48 -31.82 -26.37 21.60
CA VAL A 48 -30.98 -26.03 20.46
C VAL A 48 -30.05 -24.92 20.96
N ASP A 49 -28.85 -25.31 21.39
CA ASP A 49 -27.78 -24.38 21.70
C ASP A 49 -27.37 -23.66 20.41
N THR A 50 -28.08 -22.59 20.06
CA THR A 50 -27.71 -21.65 18.99
C THR A 50 -26.54 -20.79 19.45
N LYS A 51 -25.45 -21.43 19.84
CA LYS A 51 -24.13 -20.82 19.97
C LYS A 51 -23.39 -21.04 18.66
N GLU A 52 -23.87 -20.36 17.62
CA GLU A 52 -23.07 -20.08 16.42
C GLU A 52 -21.97 -19.09 16.80
N ASN A 53 -21.03 -19.55 17.64
CA ASN A 53 -19.85 -18.79 18.02
C ASN A 53 -18.82 -18.94 16.90
N SER A 54 -19.20 -18.42 15.73
CA SER A 54 -18.38 -18.34 14.53
C SER A 54 -17.28 -17.30 14.78
N SER A 55 -16.27 -17.73 15.53
CA SER A 55 -15.03 -16.97 15.76
C SER A 55 -14.33 -16.84 14.42
N LYS A 56 -14.65 -15.75 13.71
CA LYS A 56 -14.12 -15.42 12.38
C LYS A 56 -12.60 -15.30 12.43
N MET A 57 -11.92 -16.42 12.21
CA MET A 57 -10.46 -16.51 12.18
C MET A 57 -9.92 -15.65 11.03
N THR A 58 -9.49 -14.43 11.36
CA THR A 58 -8.89 -13.52 10.39
C THR A 58 -7.56 -14.09 9.93
N ARG A 59 -7.50 -14.61 8.71
CA ARG A 59 -6.26 -15.10 8.11
C ARG A 59 -5.23 -13.96 8.04
N THR A 60 -4.01 -14.21 8.53
CA THR A 60 -2.87 -13.32 8.29
C THR A 60 -2.21 -13.67 6.95
N ILE A 61 -1.91 -12.65 6.17
CA ILE A 61 -1.20 -12.74 4.88
C ILE A 61 0.09 -11.94 5.01
N LYS A 62 1.23 -12.58 4.77
CA LYS A 62 2.54 -11.93 4.73
C LYS A 62 2.85 -11.52 3.29
N ILE A 63 3.39 -10.32 3.12
CA ILE A 63 3.75 -9.75 1.81
C ILE A 63 5.18 -9.24 1.92
N ASP A 64 6.09 -9.80 1.13
CA ASP A 64 7.48 -9.37 1.03
C ASP A 64 7.64 -8.49 -0.22
N VAL A 65 8.01 -7.23 -0.02
CA VAL A 65 8.16 -6.23 -1.10
C VAL A 65 9.60 -5.80 -1.20
N VAL A 66 10.21 -6.01 -2.37
CA VAL A 66 11.59 -5.57 -2.67
C VAL A 66 11.51 -4.24 -3.40
N SER A 67 12.08 -3.18 -2.81
CA SER A 67 11.84 -1.80 -3.24
C SER A 67 13.07 -0.91 -3.13
N ASP A 68 13.23 0.05 -4.04
CA ASP A 68 14.17 1.16 -3.90
C ASP A 68 13.42 2.49 -3.94
N ILE A 69 13.88 3.45 -3.15
CA ILE A 69 13.15 4.69 -2.88
C ILE A 69 13.23 5.64 -4.07
N ILE A 70 14.30 5.59 -4.86
CA ILE A 70 14.43 6.42 -6.06
C ILE A 70 13.61 5.89 -7.26
N CYS A 71 12.99 4.72 -7.13
CA CYS A 71 12.17 4.10 -8.17
C CYS A 71 10.71 4.60 -8.10
N PRO A 72 10.22 5.35 -9.10
CA PRO A 72 8.86 5.88 -9.04
C PRO A 72 7.78 4.79 -9.17
N TRP A 73 8.08 3.68 -9.87
CA TRP A 73 7.17 2.54 -9.94
C TRP A 73 7.02 1.81 -8.60
N CYS A 74 8.06 1.82 -7.75
CA CYS A 74 7.94 1.30 -6.39
C CYS A 74 6.98 2.15 -5.54
N TYR A 75 7.00 3.48 -5.69
CA TYR A 75 6.05 4.34 -4.98
C TYR A 75 4.59 4.15 -5.47
N VAL A 76 4.39 4.05 -6.79
CA VAL A 76 3.08 3.68 -7.37
C VAL A 76 2.61 2.33 -6.81
N GLY A 77 3.50 1.32 -6.77
CA GLY A 77 3.22 0.01 -6.19
C GLY A 77 2.83 0.05 -4.72
N GLN A 78 3.52 0.86 -3.91
CA GLN A 78 3.20 1.08 -2.49
C GLN A 78 1.78 1.65 -2.31
N ARG A 79 1.42 2.70 -3.06
CA ARG A 79 0.08 3.28 -2.98
C ARG A 79 -1.00 2.31 -3.45
N GLN A 80 -0.74 1.48 -4.46
CA GLN A 80 -1.67 0.42 -4.90
C GLN A 80 -1.83 -0.68 -3.84
N LEU A 81 -0.73 -1.13 -3.24
CA LEU A 81 -0.73 -2.13 -2.17
C LEU A 81 -1.54 -1.63 -0.96
N ASN A 82 -1.34 -0.39 -0.55
CA ASN A 82 -2.06 0.19 0.58
C ASN A 82 -3.56 0.35 0.31
N LYS A 83 -3.94 0.80 -0.90
CA LYS A 83 -5.35 0.81 -1.34
C LYS A 83 -5.95 -0.62 -1.36
N ALA A 84 -5.19 -1.60 -1.82
CA ALA A 84 -5.63 -3.00 -1.84
C ALA A 84 -5.85 -3.53 -0.40
N ILE A 85 -4.88 -3.38 0.50
CA ILE A 85 -4.97 -3.78 1.91
C ILE A 85 -6.20 -3.16 2.59
N GLN A 86 -6.43 -1.86 2.38
CA GLN A 86 -7.61 -1.15 2.90
C GLN A 86 -8.94 -1.76 2.41
N SER A 87 -9.03 -2.16 1.13
CA SER A 87 -10.24 -2.82 0.58
C SER A 87 -10.53 -4.23 1.17
N PHE A 88 -9.54 -4.83 1.83
CA PHE A 88 -9.64 -6.11 2.54
C PHE A 88 -9.71 -5.96 4.08
N ALA A 89 -9.86 -4.74 4.60
CA ALA A 89 -10.04 -4.49 6.03
C ALA A 89 -11.17 -5.36 6.62
N GLY A 90 -10.91 -5.97 7.79
CA GLY A 90 -11.85 -6.87 8.47
C GLY A 90 -12.08 -8.23 7.81
N LYS A 91 -11.41 -8.54 6.69
CA LYS A 91 -11.43 -9.87 6.02
C LYS A 91 -10.15 -10.66 6.31
N ALA A 92 -9.00 -9.99 6.24
CA ALA A 92 -7.68 -10.55 6.53
C ALA A 92 -6.84 -9.55 7.35
N LYS A 93 -5.77 -10.04 7.98
CA LYS A 93 -4.67 -9.22 8.51
C LYS A 93 -3.52 -9.26 7.50
N PHE A 94 -2.82 -8.16 7.32
CA PHE A 94 -1.68 -8.07 6.41
C PHE A 94 -0.41 -7.69 7.18
N GLU A 95 0.67 -8.40 6.93
CA GLU A 95 2.02 -8.11 7.43
C GLU A 95 2.90 -7.80 6.22
N VAL A 96 3.11 -6.51 5.95
CA VAL A 96 3.99 -6.06 4.86
C VAL A 96 5.42 -5.93 5.39
N ASN A 97 6.36 -6.61 4.74
CA ASN A 97 7.79 -6.49 4.99
C ASN A 97 8.44 -5.82 3.78
N TRP A 98 8.97 -4.61 4.00
CA TRP A 98 9.79 -3.93 3.01
C TRP A 98 11.23 -4.44 3.11
N HIS A 99 11.83 -4.75 1.96
CA HIS A 99 13.22 -5.20 1.82
C HIS A 99 13.98 -4.27 0.88
N PRO A 100 15.19 -3.83 1.24
CA PRO A 100 15.90 -2.78 0.51
C PRO A 100 16.52 -3.29 -0.80
N TYR A 101 16.15 -2.66 -1.91
CA TYR A 101 16.84 -2.76 -3.20
C TYR A 101 17.66 -1.50 -3.46
N TYR A 102 18.71 -1.62 -4.28
CA TYR A 102 19.62 -0.51 -4.57
C TYR A 102 19.85 -0.43 -6.09
N LEU A 103 19.21 0.51 -6.75
CA LEU A 103 19.40 0.81 -8.17
C LEU A 103 20.77 1.43 -8.45
N ASP A 104 21.30 2.19 -7.50
CA ASP A 104 22.65 2.77 -7.58
C ASP A 104 23.24 3.05 -6.19
N ARG A 105 24.27 2.29 -5.81
CA ARG A 105 25.02 2.50 -4.57
C ARG A 105 26.21 3.46 -4.70
N SER A 106 26.52 3.91 -5.92
CA SER A 106 27.65 4.80 -6.20
C SER A 106 27.31 6.29 -6.08
N LEU A 107 26.02 6.62 -5.97
CA LEU A 107 25.54 7.98 -5.73
C LEU A 107 26.16 8.57 -4.45
N PRO A 108 26.55 9.86 -4.45
CA PRO A 108 26.96 10.56 -3.24
C PRO A 108 25.77 10.76 -2.29
N VAL A 109 26.07 11.05 -1.03
CA VAL A 109 25.09 11.30 0.04
C VAL A 109 24.50 12.71 -0.09
N GLU A 110 25.33 13.64 -0.53
CA GLU A 110 25.01 15.03 -0.85
C GLU A 110 24.03 15.14 -2.03
N GLY A 111 23.91 14.08 -2.82
CA GLY A 111 23.09 14.01 -4.01
C GLY A 111 23.73 14.64 -5.26
N ILE A 112 23.10 14.38 -6.40
CA ILE A 112 23.37 15.04 -7.67
C ILE A 112 22.06 15.38 -8.36
N ASN A 113 22.06 16.41 -9.21
CA ASN A 113 20.86 16.84 -9.93
C ASN A 113 20.17 15.67 -10.66
N LYS A 114 18.87 15.48 -10.38
CA LYS A 114 18.08 14.32 -10.81
C LYS A 114 18.04 14.17 -12.34
N PHE A 115 17.87 15.27 -13.09
CA PHE A 115 17.93 15.24 -14.56
C PHE A 115 19.31 14.87 -15.10
N LYS A 116 20.40 15.46 -14.55
CA LYS A 116 21.78 15.12 -14.94
C LYS A 116 22.06 13.62 -14.74
N TYR A 117 21.59 13.04 -13.64
CA TYR A 117 21.72 11.61 -13.39
C TYR A 117 20.96 10.78 -14.43
N TRP A 118 19.65 11.00 -14.61
CA TRP A 118 18.86 10.17 -15.54
C TRP A 118 19.31 10.31 -17.01
N TYR A 119 19.65 11.52 -17.46
CA TYR A 119 20.20 11.75 -18.81
C TYR A 119 21.61 11.17 -19.01
N SER A 120 22.32 10.76 -17.96
CA SER A 120 23.57 9.97 -18.10
C SER A 120 23.31 8.47 -18.30
N ARG A 121 22.08 8.00 -18.02
CA ARG A 121 21.67 6.58 -18.06
C ARG A 121 20.84 6.23 -19.32
N GLY A 122 20.47 7.22 -20.13
CA GLY A 122 19.71 7.04 -21.37
C GLY A 122 19.63 8.35 -22.16
N SER A 123 19.20 8.29 -23.42
CA SER A 123 19.04 9.50 -24.23
C SER A 123 17.98 10.44 -23.63
N LYS A 124 18.16 11.76 -23.78
CA LYS A 124 17.22 12.76 -23.24
C LYS A 124 15.77 12.46 -23.63
N ALA A 125 15.53 12.17 -24.91
CA ALA A 125 14.21 11.84 -25.44
C ALA A 125 13.60 10.57 -24.81
N SER A 126 14.41 9.54 -24.53
CA SER A 126 13.94 8.31 -23.87
C SER A 126 13.57 8.57 -22.40
N VAL A 127 14.39 9.34 -21.69
CA VAL A 127 14.13 9.75 -20.31
C VAL A 127 12.88 10.62 -20.22
N ASP A 128 12.75 11.64 -21.06
CA ASP A 128 11.57 12.52 -21.13
C ASP A 128 10.29 11.72 -21.40
N ALA A 129 10.33 10.76 -22.34
CA ALA A 129 9.20 9.90 -22.65
C ALA A 129 8.80 8.95 -21.49
N SER A 130 9.73 8.59 -20.61
CA SER A 130 9.48 7.72 -19.46
C SER A 130 8.64 8.37 -18.33
N PHE A 131 8.64 9.71 -18.26
CA PHE A 131 7.92 10.44 -17.23
C PHE A 131 6.39 10.34 -17.43
N GLY A 132 5.90 10.48 -18.66
CA GLY A 132 4.45 10.48 -18.96
C GLY A 132 3.68 9.27 -18.42
N PRO A 133 4.07 8.02 -18.75
CA PRO A 133 3.43 6.81 -18.22
C PRO A 133 3.45 6.71 -16.69
N THR A 134 4.55 7.16 -16.09
CA THR A 134 4.76 7.15 -14.63
C THR A 134 3.85 8.18 -13.94
N THR A 135 3.80 9.42 -14.45
CA THR A 135 2.89 10.46 -13.96
C THR A 135 1.43 10.02 -14.03
N ALA A 136 0.99 9.53 -15.19
CA ALA A 136 -0.39 9.07 -15.40
C ALA A 136 -0.76 7.83 -14.56
N ALA A 137 0.22 7.04 -14.11
CA ALA A 137 0.00 5.98 -13.13
C ALA A 137 -0.07 6.54 -11.69
N GLY A 138 0.78 7.52 -11.36
CA GLY A 138 0.80 8.23 -10.08
C GLY A 138 -0.50 8.97 -9.77
N GLU A 139 -1.03 9.73 -10.72
CA GLU A 139 -2.27 10.51 -10.55
C GLU A 139 -3.46 9.61 -10.13
N LYS A 140 -3.59 8.42 -10.73
CA LYS A 140 -4.63 7.43 -10.39
C LYS A 140 -4.53 6.93 -8.95
N VAL A 141 -3.35 7.03 -8.35
CA VAL A 141 -3.10 6.63 -6.96
C VAL A 141 -2.94 7.80 -5.99
N GLY A 142 -3.00 9.04 -6.47
CA GLY A 142 -2.89 10.27 -5.67
C GLY A 142 -1.45 10.74 -5.44
N ILE A 143 -0.52 10.39 -6.33
CA ILE A 143 0.87 10.87 -6.33
C ILE A 143 1.00 12.03 -7.32
N HIS A 144 1.57 13.15 -6.88
CA HIS A 144 1.90 14.32 -7.70
C HIS A 144 3.41 14.40 -7.96
N PHE A 145 3.88 13.57 -8.90
CA PHE A 145 5.31 13.44 -9.21
C PHE A 145 5.96 14.79 -9.61
N LYS A 146 7.10 15.08 -8.97
CA LYS A 146 8.02 16.16 -9.31
C LYS A 146 9.40 15.58 -9.64
N TYR A 147 9.95 16.01 -10.79
CA TYR A 147 11.17 15.44 -11.37
C TYR A 147 12.43 16.30 -11.15
N GLY A 148 12.32 17.42 -10.43
CA GLY A 148 13.47 18.20 -9.98
C GLY A 148 14.09 17.66 -8.68
N GLY A 149 14.84 18.52 -8.02
CA GLY A 149 15.69 18.17 -6.88
C GLY A 149 16.87 17.28 -7.26
N ASP A 150 17.41 16.61 -6.24
CA ASP A 150 18.57 15.73 -6.37
C ASP A 150 18.19 14.25 -6.22
N VAL A 151 19.10 13.39 -6.64
CA VAL A 151 19.09 11.95 -6.40
C VAL A 151 20.37 11.56 -5.67
N ALA A 152 20.24 10.80 -4.59
CA ALA A 152 21.30 10.52 -3.64
C ALA A 152 21.31 9.04 -3.23
N ASN A 153 22.33 8.65 -2.47
CA ASN A 153 22.46 7.29 -1.95
C ASN A 153 21.28 6.90 -1.05
N THR A 154 20.57 5.81 -1.37
CA THR A 154 19.40 5.34 -0.60
C THR A 154 19.75 4.53 0.64
N ALA A 155 21.04 4.29 0.95
CA ALA A 155 21.43 3.44 2.07
C ALA A 155 20.92 3.94 3.44
N ARG A 156 21.03 5.23 3.77
CA ARG A 156 20.49 5.77 5.03
C ARG A 156 18.98 5.65 5.11
N SER A 157 18.33 5.93 3.99
CA SER A 157 16.88 5.88 3.85
C SER A 157 16.37 4.45 4.08
N HIS A 158 17.05 3.45 3.50
CA HIS A 158 16.77 2.02 3.71
C HIS A 158 17.05 1.57 5.15
N GLN A 159 18.16 1.99 5.76
CA GLN A 159 18.44 1.65 7.15
C GLN A 159 17.39 2.23 8.12
N LEU A 160 16.90 3.45 7.87
CA LEU A 160 15.80 4.03 8.64
C LEU A 160 14.50 3.24 8.47
N VAL A 161 14.20 2.74 7.26
CA VAL A 161 13.05 1.86 7.02
C VAL A 161 13.21 0.53 7.78
N ASP A 162 14.42 -0.05 7.80
CA ASP A 162 14.72 -1.26 8.60
C ASP A 162 14.60 -1.00 10.12
N PHE A 163 15.02 0.15 10.63
CA PHE A 163 14.79 0.56 12.03
C PHE A 163 13.30 0.71 12.34
N ALA A 164 12.55 1.37 11.46
CA ALA A 164 11.10 1.58 11.62
C ALA A 164 10.31 0.26 11.72
N LYS A 165 10.83 -0.83 11.15
CA LYS A 165 10.28 -2.18 11.31
C LYS A 165 10.23 -2.64 12.77
N LEU A 166 11.26 -2.33 13.57
CA LEU A 166 11.31 -2.66 15.00
C LEU A 166 10.22 -1.95 15.82
N LYS A 167 9.66 -0.86 15.27
CA LYS A 167 8.62 -0.02 15.88
C LYS A 167 7.23 -0.27 15.25
N GLY A 168 7.12 -1.20 14.29
CA GLY A 168 5.87 -1.44 13.55
C GLY A 168 5.46 -0.30 12.63
N LYS A 169 6.42 0.52 12.17
CA LYS A 169 6.22 1.74 11.37
C LYS A 169 6.91 1.71 10.01
N GLN A 170 7.25 0.51 9.52
CA GLN A 170 8.04 0.35 8.30
C GLN A 170 7.36 0.97 7.07
N ASP A 171 6.04 0.75 6.90
CA ASP A 171 5.31 1.28 5.75
C ASP A 171 5.09 2.79 5.83
N GLU A 172 4.73 3.31 7.01
CA GLU A 172 4.52 4.75 7.19
C GLU A 172 5.82 5.55 6.94
N VAL A 173 6.96 5.06 7.43
CA VAL A 173 8.26 5.68 7.17
C VAL A 173 8.64 5.57 5.69
N MET A 174 8.44 4.41 5.06
CA MET A 174 8.67 4.25 3.62
C MET A 174 7.80 5.23 2.80
N GLN A 175 6.55 5.43 3.19
CA GLN A 175 5.62 6.36 2.55
C GLN A 175 6.08 7.83 2.65
N GLU A 176 6.52 8.26 3.83
CA GLU A 176 6.97 9.64 4.05
C GLU A 176 8.26 9.94 3.28
N ILE A 177 9.21 8.99 3.22
CA ILE A 177 10.44 9.14 2.44
C ILE A 177 10.14 9.14 0.93
N PHE A 178 9.22 8.30 0.45
CA PHE A 178 8.77 8.33 -0.95
C PHE A 178 8.16 9.68 -1.32
N ALA A 179 7.26 10.22 -0.49
CA ALA A 179 6.66 11.54 -0.71
C ALA A 179 7.73 12.64 -0.73
N ASP A 180 8.70 12.58 0.19
CA ASP A 180 9.80 13.55 0.23
C ASP A 180 10.67 13.55 -1.03
N TYR A 181 10.99 12.38 -1.58
CA TYR A 181 11.78 12.28 -2.82
C TYR A 181 10.99 12.58 -4.11
N HIS A 182 9.77 12.04 -4.22
CA HIS A 182 8.98 12.07 -5.45
C HIS A 182 8.02 13.25 -5.57
N GLU A 183 7.62 13.89 -4.47
CA GLU A 183 6.60 14.96 -4.47
C GLU A 183 7.12 16.26 -3.84
N ASN A 184 8.12 16.19 -2.94
CA ASN A 184 8.68 17.37 -2.27
C ASN A 184 10.13 17.72 -2.68
N GLU A 185 10.70 16.97 -3.63
CA GLU A 185 12.03 17.19 -4.23
C GLU A 185 13.19 17.24 -3.21
N LYS A 186 13.05 16.52 -2.08
CA LYS A 186 14.03 16.49 -1.00
C LYS A 186 15.16 15.48 -1.26
N ASN A 187 16.35 15.80 -0.75
CA ASN A 187 17.45 14.85 -0.69
C ASN A 187 17.22 13.85 0.46
N ILE A 188 16.96 12.59 0.11
CA ILE A 188 16.75 11.47 1.04
C ILE A 188 18.05 10.86 1.62
N GLY A 189 19.23 11.34 1.21
CA GLY A 189 20.51 11.05 1.86
C GLY A 189 20.80 11.96 3.07
N ASP A 190 20.04 13.04 3.21
CA ASP A 190 20.13 14.00 4.32
C ASP A 190 19.43 13.47 5.58
N ILE A 191 20.16 13.44 6.69
CA ILE A 191 19.69 12.97 7.99
C ILE A 191 18.56 13.86 8.51
N GLU A 192 18.57 15.17 8.24
CA GLU A 192 17.49 16.07 8.67
C GLU A 192 16.18 15.80 7.94
N VAL A 193 16.24 15.48 6.65
CA VAL A 193 15.06 15.10 5.85
C VAL A 193 14.51 13.78 6.38
N LEU A 194 15.37 12.78 6.56
CA LEU A 194 14.99 11.47 7.07
C LEU A 194 14.41 11.53 8.50
N THR A 195 14.96 12.38 9.38
CA THR A 195 14.40 12.62 10.72
C THR A 195 12.98 13.20 10.64
N LYS A 196 12.78 14.23 9.82
CA LYS A 196 11.45 14.86 9.62
C LYS A 196 10.45 13.89 8.97
N ALA A 197 10.89 12.96 8.12
CA ALA A 197 10.03 11.93 7.55
C ALA A 197 9.56 10.91 8.62
N ALA A 198 10.48 10.45 9.46
CA ALA A 198 10.16 9.55 10.56
C ALA A 198 9.27 10.17 11.64
N GLU A 199 9.49 11.45 11.98
CA GLU A 199 8.61 12.22 12.88
C GLU A 199 7.16 12.23 12.36
N ARG A 200 6.95 12.49 11.06
CA ARG A 200 5.61 12.48 10.43
C ARG A 200 4.99 11.08 10.39
N ALA A 201 5.79 10.03 10.26
CA ALA A 201 5.35 8.64 10.39
C ALA A 201 5.01 8.23 11.84
N GLY A 202 5.27 9.10 12.83
CA GLY A 202 4.96 8.88 14.24
C GLY A 202 6.08 8.19 15.03
N LEU A 203 7.33 8.22 14.55
CA LEU A 203 8.50 7.84 15.34
C LEU A 203 8.96 8.99 16.23
N ASN A 204 9.48 8.64 17.40
CA ASN A 204 10.04 9.60 18.35
C ASN A 204 11.48 9.99 17.93
N PRO A 205 11.77 11.27 17.63
CA PRO A 205 13.09 11.71 17.18
C PRO A 205 14.18 11.60 18.26
N GLN A 206 13.82 11.30 19.51
CA GLN A 206 14.79 10.97 20.56
C GLN A 206 15.31 9.53 20.40
N GLU A 207 14.44 8.57 20.06
CA GLU A 207 14.83 7.17 19.80
C GLU A 207 15.68 7.06 18.53
N MET A 208 15.50 8.00 17.59
CA MET A 208 16.32 8.12 16.38
C MET A 208 17.78 8.56 16.65
N LYS A 209 18.05 9.21 17.80
CA LYS A 209 19.40 9.62 18.20
C LYS A 209 20.23 8.47 18.79
N GLU A 210 19.61 7.32 19.01
CA GLU A 210 20.25 6.10 19.51
C GLU A 210 20.54 5.09 18.39
N ASP A 211 19.96 5.29 17.20
CA ASP A 211 20.13 4.39 16.03
C ASP A 211 21.43 4.67 15.26
N PRO A 212 22.37 3.70 15.19
CA PRO A 212 23.60 3.82 14.40
C PRO A 212 23.38 4.21 12.93
N ALA A 213 22.25 3.85 12.32
CA ALA A 213 21.95 4.21 10.92
C ALA A 213 21.88 5.72 10.66
N LEU A 214 21.42 6.47 11.66
CA LEU A 214 21.22 7.91 11.60
C LEU A 214 22.40 8.68 12.20
N ILE A 215 23.10 8.05 13.15
CA ILE A 215 24.33 8.56 13.75
C ILE A 215 25.53 8.42 12.79
N ASP A 216 25.55 7.38 11.93
CA ASP A 216 26.69 7.09 11.06
C ASP A 216 26.84 8.07 9.89
N LYS A 217 27.54 9.16 10.18
CA LYS A 217 28.08 10.10 9.18
C LYS A 217 29.13 9.45 8.27
N SER A 218 29.65 8.27 8.62
CA SER A 218 30.85 7.69 8.02
C SER A 218 30.63 6.61 6.97
N MET A 219 29.39 6.39 6.49
CA MET A 219 29.04 5.44 5.41
C MET A 219 29.86 5.64 4.12
N ARG A 220 31.07 5.07 4.18
CA ARG A 220 32.08 4.95 3.15
C ARG A 220 32.24 3.47 2.89
N HIS A 221 31.56 2.98 1.85
CA HIS A 221 31.88 1.71 1.19
C HIS A 221 31.67 0.41 1.99
N SER A 222 30.58 0.28 2.77
CA SER A 222 30.19 -1.03 3.30
C SER A 222 29.72 -1.96 2.16
N LYS A 223 30.48 -3.04 1.93
CA LYS A 223 30.20 -4.07 0.93
C LYS A 223 28.93 -4.86 1.33
N PRO A 224 28.02 -5.21 0.41
CA PRO A 224 26.76 -5.87 0.76
C PRO A 224 26.96 -7.23 1.42
N THR A 225 26.27 -7.44 2.55
CA THR A 225 25.76 -8.76 2.94
C THR A 225 24.54 -9.07 2.05
N ALA A 226 24.68 -10.05 1.16
CA ALA A 226 23.56 -10.51 0.35
C ALA A 226 22.65 -11.41 1.21
N GLY A 227 21.50 -10.88 1.63
CA GLY A 227 20.43 -11.69 2.19
C GLY A 227 19.81 -12.55 1.11
N THR A 228 20.16 -13.84 1.07
CA THR A 228 19.52 -14.82 0.18
C THR A 228 18.10 -15.11 0.66
N VAL A 229 17.11 -14.41 0.10
CA VAL A 229 15.71 -14.82 0.18
C VAL A 229 15.49 -16.08 -0.65
N SER A 230 15.65 -17.23 0.00
CA SER A 230 15.22 -18.53 -0.55
C SER A 230 13.69 -18.59 -0.56
N PRO A 231 13.04 -18.93 -1.69
CA PRO A 231 11.59 -19.04 -1.75
C PRO A 231 11.13 -20.35 -1.12
N SER A 232 10.70 -20.32 0.15
CA SER A 232 9.99 -21.43 0.79
C SER A 232 8.69 -20.97 1.45
N SER A 233 7.61 -21.72 1.18
CA SER A 233 6.27 -21.57 1.75
C SER A 233 5.59 -20.18 1.62
N SER A 234 4.93 -19.95 0.48
CA SER A 234 3.74 -19.09 0.36
C SER A 234 3.86 -17.58 0.68
N SER A 235 5.04 -16.97 0.52
CA SER A 235 5.13 -15.52 0.30
C SER A 235 4.90 -15.19 -1.18
N THR A 236 3.93 -14.33 -1.47
CA THR A 236 3.77 -13.72 -2.81
C THR A 236 4.72 -12.54 -2.91
N THR A 237 5.92 -12.77 -3.46
CA THR A 237 6.86 -11.69 -3.77
C THR A 237 6.29 -10.84 -4.91
N VAL A 238 5.99 -9.57 -4.64
CA VAL A 238 5.56 -8.62 -5.69
C VAL A 238 6.78 -7.84 -6.15
N THR A 239 7.41 -8.31 -7.23
CA THR A 239 8.39 -7.52 -7.99
C THR A 239 7.68 -6.79 -9.14
N PRO A 240 7.99 -5.50 -9.40
CA PRO A 240 7.49 -4.83 -10.60
C PRO A 240 8.14 -5.45 -11.84
N SER A 241 7.31 -5.94 -12.78
CA SER A 241 7.76 -6.64 -13.97
C SER A 241 8.69 -5.81 -14.85
N ARG A 242 9.94 -6.26 -14.99
CA ARG A 242 10.91 -5.70 -15.94
C ARG A 242 10.70 -6.34 -17.32
N GLU A 243 9.75 -5.85 -18.08
CA GLU A 243 9.57 -6.23 -19.48
C GLU A 243 9.58 -4.99 -20.39
N LEU A 244 10.80 -4.62 -20.83
CA LEU A 244 11.08 -3.75 -21.98
C LEU A 244 12.60 -3.72 -22.22
N ALA A 245 13.16 -4.88 -22.53
CA ALA A 245 14.50 -4.98 -23.12
C ALA A 245 14.36 -4.99 -24.64
N MET A 246 14.14 -3.82 -25.24
CA MET A 246 14.18 -3.67 -26.70
C MET A 246 15.62 -3.79 -27.18
N HIS A 247 16.04 -5.01 -27.56
CA HIS A 247 17.21 -5.18 -28.40
C HIS A 247 16.84 -4.77 -29.85
N PRO A 248 17.66 -3.95 -30.53
CA PRO A 248 17.47 -3.69 -31.94
C PRO A 248 17.77 -4.97 -32.74
N PRO A 249 16.99 -5.30 -33.79
CA PRO A 249 17.27 -6.46 -34.63
C PRO A 249 18.57 -6.25 -35.41
N SER A 250 19.46 -7.23 -35.35
CA SER A 250 20.71 -7.27 -36.11
C SER A 250 20.42 -7.48 -37.60
N SER A 251 20.55 -6.45 -38.42
CA SER A 251 20.46 -6.56 -39.87
C SER A 251 21.76 -7.11 -40.47
N THR A 252 21.91 -8.43 -40.47
CA THR A 252 22.89 -9.10 -41.36
C THR A 252 22.31 -9.14 -42.77
N SER A 253 22.87 -8.33 -43.68
CA SER A 253 22.70 -8.53 -45.12
C SER A 253 24.09 -8.73 -45.73
N SER A 254 24.42 -10.00 -45.98
CA SER A 254 25.62 -10.36 -46.74
C SER A 254 25.36 -10.13 -48.23
N ALA A 255 26.43 -9.78 -48.96
CA ALA A 255 26.36 -9.40 -50.37
C ALA A 255 25.87 -10.53 -51.29
N ILE A 256 25.27 -10.12 -52.42
CA ILE A 256 25.24 -10.89 -53.66
C ILE A 256 25.75 -9.99 -54.78
N SER A 257 26.89 -10.39 -55.36
CA SER A 257 27.25 -10.21 -56.77
C SER A 257 27.47 -11.59 -57.35
#